data_AF-A0A4Q3THJ8-F1
#
_entry.id   AF-A0A4Q3THJ8-F1
#
_cell.length_a   1.000
_cell.length_b   1.000
_cell.length_c   1.000
_cell.angle_alpha   90.00
_cell.angle_beta   90.00
_cell.angle_gamma   90.00
#
_symmetry.space_group_name_H-M   'P 1'
#
loop_
_entity.id
_entity.type
_entity.pdbx_description
1 polymer ?
#
loop_
_entity_poly.entity_id
_entity_poly.type
_entity_poly.pdbx_seq_one_letter_code
_entity_poly.pdbx_strand_id
1 'polypeptide(L)'
;MSTKDGAWHDAMYNNRALVPEHGQHLAQWTARSADAMRSHPRELDIRYGGGPSEHLDVFPAAAGAGAPVLVFIHGGYWRALDKRDHAFIAPPFTQHGACVVIPNYALRPALTVTGIAMQTVAALAWTWRNIRRYGGDPDRITVAGH
;
A
#
# COMPACT_ATOMS: atom_id res chain seq x y z
N MET A 1 6.66 -28.69 -27.81
CA MET A 1 6.60 -27.70 -26.69
C MET A 1 6.49 -28.50 -25.40
N SER A 2 7.32 -28.22 -24.39
CA SER A 2 7.15 -28.84 -23.08
C SER A 2 5.83 -28.36 -22.47
N THR A 3 4.97 -29.29 -22.03
CA THR A 3 3.68 -28.96 -21.41
C THR A 3 3.94 -28.24 -20.10
N LYS A 4 3.35 -27.06 -19.94
CA LYS A 4 3.38 -26.30 -18.69
C LYS A 4 2.35 -26.89 -17.74
N ASP A 5 2.81 -27.73 -16.82
CA ASP A 5 1.96 -28.37 -15.81
C ASP A 5 1.84 -27.51 -14.53
N GLY A 6 1.12 -28.03 -13.53
CA GLY A 6 0.92 -27.32 -12.27
C GLY A 6 2.22 -26.99 -11.54
N ALA A 7 3.17 -27.92 -11.51
CA ALA A 7 4.47 -27.72 -10.88
C ALA A 7 5.28 -26.62 -11.57
N TRP A 8 5.22 -26.57 -12.91
CA TRP A 8 5.80 -25.47 -13.66
C TRP A 8 5.20 -24.12 -13.26
N HIS A 9 3.86 -24.03 -13.14
CA HIS A 9 3.20 -22.79 -12.72
C HIS A 9 3.59 -22.39 -11.29
N ASP A 10 3.61 -23.33 -10.35
CA ASP A 10 4.02 -23.07 -8.97
C ASP A 10 5.45 -22.50 -8.91
N ALA A 11 6.38 -23.05 -9.69
CA ALA A 11 7.75 -22.54 -9.77
C ALA A 11 7.81 -21.12 -10.37
N MET A 12 7.05 -20.86 -11.44
CA MET A 12 7.11 -19.58 -12.15
C MET A 12 6.41 -18.42 -11.45
N TYR A 13 5.44 -18.69 -10.56
CA TYR A 13 4.74 -17.67 -9.77
C TYR A 13 5.28 -17.53 -8.33
N ASN A 14 6.29 -18.31 -7.95
CA ASN A 14 6.92 -18.21 -6.64
C ASN A 14 8.13 -17.27 -6.68
N ASN A 15 7.87 -15.96 -6.64
CA ASN A 15 8.92 -14.94 -6.59
C ASN A 15 9.91 -15.14 -5.43
N ARG A 16 9.50 -15.75 -4.31
CA ARG A 16 10.40 -16.02 -3.18
C ARG A 16 11.42 -17.12 -3.49
N ALA A 17 11.04 -18.11 -4.30
CA ALA A 17 11.97 -19.13 -4.78
C ALA A 17 12.91 -18.58 -5.87
N LEU A 18 12.42 -17.65 -6.70
CA LEU A 18 13.19 -17.03 -7.78
C LEU A 18 14.13 -15.90 -7.30
N VAL A 19 13.89 -15.35 -6.12
CA VAL A 19 14.71 -14.29 -5.49
C VAL A 19 15.20 -14.80 -4.12
N PRO A 20 16.39 -15.42 -4.05
CA PRO A 20 16.93 -15.98 -2.81
C PRO A 20 17.03 -14.96 -1.67
N GLU A 21 17.26 -13.70 -1.99
CA GLU A 21 17.43 -12.59 -1.04
C GLU A 21 16.10 -11.98 -0.56
N HIS A 22 14.94 -12.52 -0.96
CA HIS A 22 13.62 -11.94 -0.63
C HIS A 22 13.44 -11.67 0.88
N GLY A 23 13.98 -12.54 1.75
CA GLY A 23 13.93 -12.34 3.20
C GLY A 23 14.67 -11.08 3.65
N GLN A 24 15.81 -10.77 3.03
CA GLN A 24 16.57 -9.55 3.30
C GLN A 24 15.82 -8.31 2.81
N HIS A 25 15.19 -8.39 1.63
CA HIS A 25 14.37 -7.29 1.11
C HIS A 25 13.17 -7.00 2.03
N LEU A 26 12.45 -8.02 2.48
CA LEU A 26 11.34 -7.86 3.43
C LEU A 26 11.82 -7.24 4.74
N ALA A 27 12.96 -7.71 5.30
CA ALA A 27 13.53 -7.16 6.51
C ALA A 27 13.94 -5.67 6.34
N GLN A 28 14.50 -5.31 5.19
CA GLN A 28 14.83 -3.92 4.85
C GLN A 28 13.58 -3.05 4.73
N TRP A 29 12.51 -3.54 4.11
CA TRP A 29 11.23 -2.83 4.01
C TRP A 29 10.65 -2.55 5.39
N THR A 30 10.59 -3.57 6.26
CA THR A 30 10.13 -3.42 7.64
C THR A 30 10.97 -2.41 8.41
N ALA A 31 12.31 -2.49 8.34
CA ALA A 31 13.20 -1.58 9.07
C ALA A 31 13.05 -0.12 8.60
N ARG A 32 12.99 0.11 7.28
CA ARG A 32 12.81 1.45 6.70
C ARG A 32 11.41 2.00 6.97
N SER A 33 10.39 1.15 6.98
CA SER A 33 9.03 1.55 7.32
C SER A 33 8.92 1.95 8.79
N ALA A 34 9.56 1.19 9.69
CA ALA A 34 9.64 1.57 11.09
C ALA A 34 10.35 2.92 11.27
N ASP A 35 11.37 3.22 10.45
CA ASP A 35 12.00 4.53 10.46
C ASP A 35 11.06 5.65 9.98
N ALA A 36 10.40 5.47 8.83
CA ALA A 36 9.40 6.42 8.32
C ALA A 36 8.32 6.72 9.37
N MET A 37 7.83 5.69 10.07
CA MET A 37 6.85 5.80 11.14
C MET A 37 7.37 6.52 12.39
N ARG A 38 8.68 6.63 12.61
CA ARG A 38 9.24 7.40 13.74
C ARG A 38 9.51 8.86 13.37
N SER A 39 9.96 9.10 12.14
CA SER A 39 10.58 10.36 11.75
C SER A 39 9.70 11.30 10.92
N HIS A 40 8.53 10.84 10.43
CA HIS A 40 7.68 11.64 9.53
C HIS A 40 6.28 11.92 10.12
N PRO A 41 5.69 13.09 9.81
CA PRO A 41 4.28 13.37 10.09
C PRO A 41 3.37 12.33 9.41
N ARG A 42 2.33 11.91 10.13
CA ARG A 42 1.42 10.85 9.70
C ARG A 42 0.14 10.84 10.52
N GLU A 43 -0.92 10.31 9.93
CA GLU A 43 -2.10 9.83 10.62
C GLU A 43 -2.33 8.37 10.26
N LEU A 44 -2.53 7.54 11.28
CA LEU A 44 -2.53 6.09 11.14
C LEU A 44 -3.90 5.49 11.37
N ASP A 45 -4.11 4.32 10.75
CA ASP A 45 -5.24 3.43 10.98
C ASP A 45 -6.60 4.15 10.82
N ILE A 46 -6.66 5.10 9.88
CA ILE A 46 -7.88 5.84 9.54
C ILE A 46 -8.83 4.92 8.81
N ARG A 47 -10.05 4.75 9.34
CA ARG A 47 -11.05 3.86 8.75
C ARG A 47 -11.62 4.43 7.45
N TYR A 48 -11.58 3.62 6.39
CA TYR A 48 -12.32 3.88 5.15
C TYR A 48 -13.57 3.00 5.01
N GLY A 49 -13.68 1.95 5.82
CA GLY A 49 -14.81 1.03 5.86
C GLY A 49 -15.03 0.42 7.25
N GLY A 50 -15.96 -0.53 7.34
CA GLY A 50 -16.37 -1.18 8.60
C GLY A 50 -15.58 -2.44 8.97
N GLY A 51 -14.86 -3.02 8.01
CA GLY A 51 -14.06 -4.23 8.20
C GLY A 51 -12.80 -4.00 9.04
N PRO A 52 -12.21 -5.08 9.58
CA PRO A 52 -11.04 -4.98 10.46
C PRO A 52 -9.81 -4.44 9.74
N SER A 53 -9.62 -4.77 8.46
CA SER A 53 -8.51 -4.31 7.63
C SER A 53 -8.87 -3.08 6.76
N GLU A 54 -10.06 -2.51 6.93
CA GLU A 54 -10.53 -1.37 6.12
C GLU A 54 -10.04 -0.03 6.68
N HIS A 55 -8.72 0.08 6.78
CA HIS A 55 -8.03 1.25 7.30
C HIS A 55 -6.85 1.63 6.42
N LEU A 56 -6.48 2.91 6.44
CA LEU A 56 -5.37 3.48 5.68
C LEU A 56 -4.55 4.43 6.53
N ASP A 57 -3.30 4.65 6.12
CA ASP A 57 -2.44 5.68 6.70
C ASP A 57 -2.30 6.84 5.71
N VAL A 58 -2.24 8.07 6.23
CA VAL A 58 -1.97 9.27 5.45
C VAL A 58 -0.69 9.93 5.94
N PHE A 59 0.23 10.17 5.02
CA PHE A 59 1.44 10.96 5.23
C PHE A 59 1.27 12.28 4.46
N PRO A 60 1.04 13.41 5.15
CA PRO A 60 0.86 14.69 4.48
C PRO A 60 2.16 15.14 3.80
N ALA A 61 2.01 15.99 2.80
CA ALA A 61 3.15 16.69 2.19
C ALA A 61 3.86 17.58 3.22
N ALA A 62 5.16 17.80 3.06
CA ALA A 62 5.94 18.62 4.01
C ALA A 62 5.46 20.08 4.10
N ALA A 63 4.88 20.63 3.03
CA ALA A 63 4.32 21.99 3.01
C ALA A 63 3.22 22.14 1.94
N GLY A 64 2.29 23.06 2.21
CA GLY A 64 1.29 23.52 1.25
C GLY A 64 -0.08 22.82 1.34
N ALA A 65 -1.03 23.41 0.62
CA ALA A 65 -2.35 22.82 0.37
C ALA A 65 -2.48 22.55 -1.14
N GLY A 66 -3.25 21.52 -1.51
CA GLY A 66 -3.42 21.12 -2.91
C GLY A 66 -2.25 20.25 -3.43
N ALA A 67 -1.60 19.49 -2.56
CA ALA A 67 -0.53 18.58 -2.91
C ALA A 67 -1.03 17.45 -3.83
N PRO A 68 -0.28 17.02 -4.86
CA PRO A 68 -0.59 15.78 -5.58
C PRO A 68 -0.61 14.59 -4.61
N VAL A 69 -1.48 13.62 -4.86
CA VAL A 69 -1.71 12.49 -3.96
C VAL A 69 -1.22 11.20 -4.60
N LEU A 70 -0.38 10.45 -3.91
CA LEU A 70 -0.04 9.07 -4.25
C LEU A 70 -0.84 8.12 -3.36
N VAL A 71 -1.65 7.23 -3.96
CA VAL A 71 -2.21 6.08 -3.27
C VAL A 71 -1.38 4.85 -3.61
N PHE A 72 -0.73 4.25 -2.61
CA PHE A 72 0.13 3.07 -2.81
C PHE A 72 -0.53 1.79 -2.27
N ILE A 73 -0.83 0.84 -3.15
CA ILE A 73 -1.44 -0.45 -2.82
C ILE A 73 -0.34 -1.49 -2.68
N HIS A 74 -0.18 -2.09 -1.51
CA HIS A 74 0.88 -3.07 -1.28
C HIS A 74 0.63 -4.39 -2.03
N GLY A 75 1.65 -5.25 -2.05
CA GLY A 75 1.58 -6.57 -2.67
C GLY A 75 1.26 -7.68 -1.68
N GLY A 76 1.85 -8.86 -1.90
CA GLY A 76 1.71 -10.02 -1.00
C GLY A 76 0.72 -11.07 -1.50
N TYR A 77 0.46 -11.10 -2.81
CA TYR A 77 -0.35 -12.13 -3.47
C TYR A 77 -1.76 -12.28 -2.87
N TRP A 78 -2.32 -11.16 -2.40
CA TRP A 78 -3.61 -11.08 -1.70
C TRP A 78 -3.70 -11.95 -0.42
N ARG A 79 -2.57 -12.41 0.11
CA ARG A 79 -2.50 -13.41 1.19
C ARG A 79 -1.58 -13.01 2.33
N ALA A 80 -0.79 -11.96 2.16
CA ALA A 80 0.22 -11.56 3.14
C ALA A 80 0.53 -10.06 3.05
N LEU A 81 1.37 -9.62 4.00
CA LEU A 81 1.86 -8.26 4.20
C LEU A 81 0.80 -7.30 4.77
N ASP A 82 1.28 -6.14 5.22
CA ASP A 82 0.47 -5.05 5.76
C ASP A 82 0.95 -3.70 5.21
N LYS A 83 0.07 -2.69 5.22
CA LYS A 83 0.45 -1.30 4.91
C LYS A 83 1.65 -0.80 5.74
N ARG A 84 1.80 -1.28 6.99
CA ARG A 84 2.91 -0.92 7.89
C ARG A 84 4.26 -1.38 7.37
N ASP A 85 4.32 -2.45 6.58
CA ASP A 85 5.57 -2.91 5.97
C ASP A 85 6.03 -1.98 4.84
N HIS A 86 5.17 -1.08 4.35
CA HIS A 86 5.39 -0.25 3.16
C HIS A 86 5.43 1.25 3.45
N ALA A 87 5.40 1.68 4.71
CA ALA A 87 5.52 3.09 5.09
C ALA A 87 6.81 3.77 4.56
N PHE A 88 7.86 2.99 4.29
CA PHE A 88 9.09 3.49 3.66
C PHE A 88 8.87 4.14 2.27
N ILE A 89 7.73 3.89 1.64
CA ILE A 89 7.34 4.53 0.38
C ILE A 89 7.05 6.03 0.61
N ALA A 90 6.50 6.43 1.76
CA ALA A 90 6.03 7.80 1.93
C ALA A 90 7.12 8.90 1.92
N PRO A 91 8.24 8.77 2.67
CA PRO A 91 9.25 9.83 2.79
C PRO A 91 9.75 10.46 1.49
N PRO A 92 10.17 9.70 0.45
CA PRO A 92 10.68 10.32 -0.76
C PRO A 92 9.62 11.19 -1.47
N PHE A 93 8.33 10.86 -1.37
CA PHE A 93 7.26 11.64 -2.01
C PHE A 93 6.83 12.83 -1.14
N THR A 94 6.71 12.65 0.17
CA THR A 94 6.31 13.75 1.07
C THR A 94 7.34 14.87 1.14
N GLN A 95 8.62 14.52 1.07
CA GLN A 95 9.74 15.47 0.95
C GLN A 95 9.71 16.26 -0.37
N HIS A 96 9.10 15.71 -1.42
CA HIS A 96 8.92 16.37 -2.72
C HIS A 96 7.51 16.97 -2.88
N GLY A 97 6.78 17.15 -1.78
CA GLY A 97 5.52 17.90 -1.78
C GLY A 97 4.28 17.10 -2.18
N ALA A 98 4.34 15.77 -2.22
CA ALA A 98 3.17 14.93 -2.42
C ALA A 98 2.59 14.42 -1.09
N CYS A 99 1.27 14.29 -1.03
CA CYS A 99 0.61 13.55 0.04
C CYS A 99 0.58 12.06 -0.32
N VAL A 100 0.88 11.17 0.63
CA VAL A 100 0.91 9.72 0.38
C VAL A 100 -0.14 9.03 1.24
N VAL A 101 -0.92 8.15 0.61
CA VAL A 101 -1.93 7.33 1.26
C VAL A 101 -1.59 5.87 1.05
N ILE A 102 -1.56 5.09 2.14
CA ILE A 102 -1.23 3.67 2.10
C ILE A 102 -2.38 2.89 2.74
N PRO A 103 -3.34 2.38 1.94
CA PRO A 103 -4.42 1.55 2.46
C PRO A 103 -3.96 0.14 2.79
N ASN A 104 -4.64 -0.45 3.79
CA ASN A 104 -4.68 -1.88 4.00
C ASN A 104 -5.98 -2.44 3.41
N TYR A 105 -6.06 -3.76 3.28
CA TYR A 105 -7.26 -4.48 2.85
C TYR A 105 -7.27 -5.89 3.43
N ALA A 106 -8.43 -6.55 3.40
CA ALA A 106 -8.56 -7.92 3.87
C ALA A 106 -7.77 -8.88 2.97
N LEU A 107 -7.35 -10.00 3.54
CA LEU A 107 -6.56 -11.01 2.82
C LEU A 107 -7.38 -12.28 2.60
N ARG A 108 -6.98 -13.06 1.60
CA ARG A 108 -7.41 -14.44 1.44
C ARG A 108 -6.95 -15.26 2.66
N PRO A 109 -7.78 -16.22 3.15
CA PRO A 109 -9.04 -16.67 2.57
C PRO A 109 -10.29 -15.89 3.04
N ALA A 110 -10.15 -14.90 3.92
CA ALA A 110 -11.30 -14.21 4.53
C ALA A 110 -12.16 -13.45 3.50
N LEU A 111 -11.56 -13.00 2.39
CA LEU A 111 -12.27 -12.32 1.32
C LEU A 111 -11.84 -12.81 -0.07
N THR A 112 -12.75 -12.80 -1.04
CA THR A 112 -12.44 -13.10 -2.45
C THR A 112 -11.57 -12.00 -3.05
N VAL A 113 -10.80 -12.29 -4.10
CA VAL A 113 -9.96 -11.27 -4.77
C VAL A 113 -10.83 -10.11 -5.28
N THR A 114 -12.03 -10.39 -5.80
CA THR A 114 -13.01 -9.36 -6.17
C THR A 114 -13.42 -8.50 -4.97
N GLY A 115 -13.66 -9.11 -3.81
CA GLY A 115 -13.97 -8.35 -2.60
C GLY A 115 -12.81 -7.46 -2.16
N ILE A 116 -11.57 -7.98 -2.24
CA ILE A 116 -10.37 -7.19 -1.92
C ILE A 116 -10.21 -6.01 -2.89
N ALA A 117 -10.44 -6.23 -4.19
CA ALA A 117 -10.45 -5.15 -5.18
C ALA A 117 -11.54 -4.09 -4.87
N MET A 118 -12.70 -4.50 -4.37
CA MET A 118 -13.73 -3.53 -3.96
C MET A 118 -13.33 -2.75 -2.70
N GLN A 119 -12.54 -3.34 -1.80
CA GLN A 119 -11.97 -2.60 -0.67
C GLN A 119 -10.93 -1.56 -1.11
N THR A 120 -10.08 -1.88 -2.10
CA THR A 120 -9.13 -0.89 -2.64
C THR A 120 -9.85 0.25 -3.37
N VAL A 121 -10.95 -0.04 -4.08
CA VAL A 121 -11.85 0.98 -4.65
C VAL A 121 -12.47 1.84 -3.54
N ALA A 122 -12.94 1.24 -2.45
CA ALA A 122 -13.49 1.98 -1.32
C ALA A 122 -12.46 2.90 -0.66
N ALA A 123 -11.22 2.43 -0.49
CA ALA A 123 -10.11 3.24 0.01
C ALA A 123 -9.80 4.42 -0.92
N LEU A 124 -9.78 4.21 -2.24
CA LEU A 124 -9.58 5.28 -3.21
C LEU A 124 -10.71 6.30 -3.19
N ALA A 125 -11.97 5.84 -3.12
CA ALA A 125 -13.13 6.71 -3.01
C ALA A 125 -13.11 7.51 -1.70
N TRP A 126 -12.64 6.91 -0.61
CA TRP A 126 -12.40 7.61 0.63
C TRP A 126 -11.33 8.69 0.47
N THR A 127 -10.21 8.38 -0.18
CA THR A 127 -9.14 9.35 -0.43
C THR A 127 -9.68 10.54 -1.22
N TRP A 128 -10.37 10.29 -2.34
CA TRP A 128 -10.98 11.34 -3.14
C TRP A 128 -11.93 12.25 -2.34
N ARG A 129 -12.74 11.68 -1.43
CA ARG A 129 -13.68 12.46 -0.60
C ARG A 129 -13.00 13.25 0.53
N ASN A 130 -11.86 12.79 1.05
CA ASN A 130 -11.36 13.25 2.34
C ASN A 130 -9.97 13.89 2.27
N ILE A 131 -9.16 13.65 1.24
CA ILE A 131 -7.73 13.97 1.26
C ILE A 131 -7.42 15.47 1.37
N ARG A 132 -8.38 16.35 1.00
CA ARG A 132 -8.28 17.80 1.22
C ARG A 132 -7.97 18.17 2.66
N ARG A 133 -8.49 17.42 3.64
CA ARG A 133 -8.23 17.66 5.08
C ARG A 133 -6.78 17.38 5.49
N TYR A 134 -6.04 16.66 4.65
CA TYR A 134 -4.63 16.33 4.82
C TYR A 134 -3.72 17.12 3.87
N GLY A 135 -4.25 18.17 3.24
CA GLY A 135 -3.52 19.02 2.32
C GLY A 135 -3.40 18.47 0.89
N GLY A 136 -3.95 17.29 0.60
CA GLY A 136 -3.94 16.72 -0.75
C GLY A 136 -5.04 17.26 -1.66
N ASP A 137 -4.78 17.26 -2.97
CA ASP A 137 -5.75 17.61 -4.00
C ASP A 137 -6.42 16.33 -4.55
N PRO A 138 -7.74 16.16 -4.34
CA PRO A 138 -8.46 14.97 -4.81
C PRO A 138 -8.54 14.86 -6.33
N ASP A 139 -8.31 15.97 -7.06
CA ASP A 139 -8.32 15.99 -8.52
C ASP A 139 -6.94 15.61 -9.10
N ARG A 140 -5.94 15.33 -8.25
CA ARG A 140 -4.55 14.99 -8.62
C ARG A 140 -4.07 13.70 -7.94
N ILE A 141 -4.89 12.65 -8.00
CA ILE A 141 -4.57 11.34 -7.44
C ILE A 141 -3.85 10.47 -8.49
N THR A 142 -2.70 9.91 -8.12
CA THR A 142 -2.00 8.85 -8.83
C THR A 142 -2.05 7.57 -8.00
N VAL A 143 -2.31 6.44 -8.63
CA VAL A 143 -2.32 5.12 -7.99
C VAL A 143 -1.09 4.34 -8.44
N ALA A 144 -0.39 3.74 -7.48
CA ALA A 144 0.70 2.79 -7.72
C ALA A 144 0.49 1.54 -6.86
N GLY A 145 1.08 0.42 -7.27
CA GLY A 145 1.06 -0.79 -6.48
C GLY A 145 2.20 -1.74 -6.82
N HIS A 146 2.43 -2.72 -5.95
CA HIS A 146 3.48 -3.73 -6.08
C HIS A 146 2.91 -5.14 -6.20
#